data_AF-A0A962ASX2-F1
#
_entry.id   AF-A0A962ASX2-F1
#
_cell.length_a   1.000
_cell.length_b   1.000
_cell.length_c   1.000
_cell.angle_alpha   90.00
_cell.angle_beta   90.00
_cell.angle_gamma   90.00
#
_symmetry.space_group_name_H-M   'P 1'
#
loop_
_entity.id
_entity.type
_entity.pdbx_description
1 polymer ?
#
loop_
_entity_poly.entity_id
_entity_poly.type
_entity_poly.pdbx_seq_one_letter_code
_entity_poly.pdbx_strand_id
1 'polypeptide(L)' 'LTWRERQGGRGEAADITPLPMSRRDIADYLGLTIETVSRTFTKLERAGVVEIVAGGARIADEARAHQLATASTTG' A
#
# COMPACT_ATOMS: atom_id res chain seq x y z
N LEU A 1 -2.12 -13.46 -11.87
CA LEU A 1 -0.72 -13.05 -11.60
C LEU A 1 -0.75 -11.68 -10.95
N THR A 2 -0.79 -11.69 -9.62
CA THR A 2 -0.83 -10.50 -8.76
C THR A 2 0.50 -9.77 -8.81
N TRP A 3 0.50 -8.46 -8.61
CA TRP A 3 1.70 -7.61 -8.64
C TRP A 3 2.81 -8.08 -7.66
N ARG A 4 2.46 -8.79 -6.58
CA ARG A 4 3.42 -9.43 -5.66
C ARG A 4 4.29 -10.51 -6.33
N GLU A 5 3.74 -11.26 -7.28
CA GLU A 5 4.46 -12.38 -7.92
C GLU A 5 5.56 -11.90 -8.88
N ARG A 6 5.50 -10.64 -9.33
CA ARG A 6 6.57 -10.01 -10.12
C ARG A 6 7.73 -9.49 -9.26
N GLN A 7 7.51 -9.24 -7.98
CA GLN A 7 8.51 -8.71 -7.04
C GLN A 7 9.23 -9.86 -6.30
N GLY A 8 9.62 -10.89 -7.05
CA GLY A 8 10.30 -12.08 -6.53
C GLY A 8 11.74 -11.78 -6.10
N GLY A 9 11.90 -11.42 -4.83
CA GLY A 9 13.20 -11.28 -4.18
C GLY A 9 13.03 -11.14 -2.66
N ARG A 10 12.84 -12.25 -1.96
CA ARG A 10 12.83 -12.29 -0.49
C ARG A 10 14.24 -11.98 0.04
N GLY A 11 14.34 -10.97 0.89
CA GLY A 11 15.54 -10.70 1.69
C GLY A 11 15.19 -9.84 2.89
N GLU A 12 15.47 -10.37 4.08
CA GLU A 12 15.45 -9.77 5.41
C GLU A 12 15.95 -8.30 5.46
N ALA A 13 15.04 -7.33 5.30
CA ALA A 13 15.11 -5.94 5.76
C ALA A 13 13.99 -5.14 5.07
N ALA A 14 12.79 -5.05 5.68
CA ALA A 14 11.68 -4.16 5.29
C ALA A 14 11.74 -3.61 3.84
N ASP A 15 11.59 -4.50 2.86
CA ASP A 15 11.76 -4.17 1.45
C ASP A 15 10.72 -3.12 1.03
N ILE A 16 11.21 -1.99 0.53
CA ILE A 16 10.35 -0.93 0.02
C ILE A 16 9.57 -1.53 -1.14
N THR A 17 8.26 -1.69 -0.98
CA THR A 17 7.45 -2.16 -2.08
C THR A 17 7.22 -0.97 -3.02
N PRO A 18 7.77 -1.01 -4.24
CA PRO A 18 7.74 0.14 -5.12
C PRO A 18 6.30 0.40 -5.55
N LEU A 19 5.84 1.65 -5.47
CA LEU A 19 4.54 2.05 -5.97
C LEU A 19 4.75 2.66 -7.36
N PRO A 20 4.64 1.88 -8.46
CA PRO A 20 4.94 2.36 -9.80
C PRO A 20 3.91 3.37 -10.32
N MET A 21 2.83 3.59 -9.58
CA MET A 21 1.73 4.47 -9.92
C MET A 21 1.69 5.66 -8.98
N SER A 22 1.48 6.85 -9.53
CA SER A 22 1.27 8.04 -8.72
C SER A 22 -0.07 7.95 -7.99
N ARG A 23 -0.21 8.71 -6.91
CA ARG A 23 -1.50 8.86 -6.19
C ARG A 23 -2.63 9.31 -7.12
N ARG A 24 -2.30 10.08 -8.18
CA ARG A 24 -3.23 10.49 -9.23
C ARG A 24 -3.66 9.30 -10.10
N ASP A 25 -2.74 8.45 -10.52
CA ASP A 25 -3.05 7.25 -11.31
C ASP A 25 -3.92 6.27 -10.52
N ILE A 26 -3.64 6.11 -9.21
CA ILE A 26 -4.47 5.29 -8.31
C ILE A 26 -5.89 5.87 -8.19
N ALA A 27 -5.99 7.19 -8.04
CA ALA A 27 -7.27 7.88 -7.93
C ALA A 27 -8.10 7.73 -9.21
N ASP A 28 -7.48 7.94 -10.37
CA ASP A 28 -8.10 7.78 -11.69
C ASP A 28 -8.60 6.34 -11.90
N TYR A 29 -7.74 5.36 -11.62
CA TYR A 29 -8.08 3.94 -11.75
C TYR A 29 -9.26 3.51 -10.86
N LEU A 30 -9.36 4.05 -9.65
CA LEU A 30 -10.42 3.70 -8.69
C LEU A 30 -11.67 4.60 -8.81
N GLY A 31 -11.67 5.60 -9.70
CA GLY A 31 -12.74 6.62 -9.76
C GLY A 31 -12.84 7.45 -8.47
N LEU A 32 -11.74 7.56 -7.72
CA LEU A 32 -11.64 8.31 -6.48
C LEU A 32 -10.95 9.66 -6.71
N THR A 33 -11.06 10.56 -5.73
CA THR A 33 -10.26 11.79 -5.75
C THR A 33 -8.86 11.53 -5.20
N ILE A 34 -7.87 12.26 -5.72
CA ILE A 34 -6.50 12.23 -5.21
C ILE A 34 -6.44 12.56 -3.71
N GLU A 35 -7.33 13.42 -3.22
CA GLU A 35 -7.45 13.74 -1.80
C GLU A 35 -7.89 12.54 -0.97
N THR A 36 -8.85 11.75 -1.45
CA THR A 36 -9.31 10.54 -0.77
C THR A 36 -8.20 9.50 -0.71
N VAL A 37 -7.51 9.28 -1.83
CA VAL A 37 -6.34 8.38 -1.87
C VAL A 37 -5.26 8.86 -0.90
N SER A 38 -4.91 10.14 -0.94
CA SER A 38 -3.92 10.74 -0.05
C SER A 38 -4.29 10.59 1.43
N ARG A 39 -5.55 10.91 1.80
CA ARG A 39 -6.05 10.72 3.17
C ARG A 39 -5.97 9.27 3.63
N THR A 40 -6.25 8.30 2.76
CA THR A 40 -6.13 6.88 3.09
C THR A 40 -4.68 6.49 3.35
N PHE A 41 -3.74 6.90 2.51
CA PHE A 41 -2.31 6.67 2.75
C PHE A 41 -1.84 7.30 4.07
N THR A 42 -2.21 8.55 4.35
CA THR A 42 -1.88 9.21 5.61
C THR A 42 -2.48 8.49 6.83
N LYS A 43 -3.71 7.94 6.72
CA LYS A 43 -4.32 7.15 7.80
C LYS A 43 -3.55 5.87 8.07
N LEU A 44 -3.13 5.16 7.02
CA LEU A 44 -2.32 3.93 7.16
C LEU A 44 -0.96 4.21 7.79
N GLU A 45 -0.33 5.33 7.41
CA GLU A 45 0.94 5.79 8.00
C GLU A 45 0.78 6.14 9.48
N ARG A 46 -0.23 6.95 9.83
CA ARG A 46 -0.53 7.30 11.22
C ARG A 46 -0.91 6.10 12.09
N ALA A 47 -1.50 5.07 11.49
CA ALA A 47 -1.84 3.84 12.19
C ALA A 47 -0.63 2.91 12.42
N GLY A 48 0.56 3.29 11.92
CA GLY A 48 1.78 2.50 12.02
C GLY A 48 1.72 1.22 11.20
N VAL A 49 0.85 1.15 10.19
CA VAL A 49 0.66 -0.05 9.36
C VAL A 49 1.65 -0.05 8.21
N VAL A 50 1.90 1.13 7.63
CA VAL A 50 2.83 1.31 6.51
C VAL A 50 3.70 2.55 6.74
N GLU A 51 4.86 2.59 6.13
CA GLU A 51 5.68 3.79 6.01
C GLU A 51 5.76 4.19 4.54
N ILE A 52 5.35 5.42 4.21
CA ILE A 52 5.40 5.92 2.84
C ILE A 52 6.75 6.60 2.61
N VAL A 53 7.50 6.10 1.64
CA VAL A 53 8.83 6.60 1.30
C VAL A 53 8.89 7.04 -0.16
N ALA A 54 9.94 7.78 -0.53
CA ALA A 54 10.16 8.12 -1.94
C ALA A 54 10.28 6.83 -2.76
N GLY A 55 9.38 6.65 -3.74
CA GLY A 55 9.36 5.50 -4.63
C GLY A 55 8.53 4.30 -4.18
N GLY A 56 7.93 4.31 -2.97
CA GLY A 56 7.14 3.16 -2.53
C GLY A 56 6.56 3.24 -1.12
N ALA A 57 6.17 2.09 -0.60
CA ALA A 57 5.70 1.93 0.77
C ALA A 57 6.35 0.70 1.40
N ARG A 58 6.66 0.79 2.70
CA ARG A 58 7.08 -0.35 3.52
C ARG A 58 5.93 -0.78 4.40
N ILE A 59 5.84 -2.07 4.70
CA ILE A 59 4.91 -2.58 5.70
C ILE A 59 5.60 -2.50 7.06
N ALA A 60 5.05 -1.70 7.97
CA ALA A 60 5.56 -1.56 9.33
C ALA A 60 4.97 -2.61 10.27
N ASP A 61 3.70 -3.00 10.05
CA ASP A 61 3.02 -4.05 10.80
C ASP A 61 2.26 -4.99 9.84
N GLU A 62 2.87 -6.14 9.57
CA GLU A 62 2.32 -7.13 8.63
C GLU A 62 0.98 -7.72 9.12
N ALA A 63 0.84 -7.95 10.43
CA ALA A 63 -0.37 -8.51 11.01
C ALA A 63 -1.56 -7.56 10.87
N ARG A 64 -1.35 -6.27 11.17
CA ARG A 64 -2.37 -5.23 10.98
C ARG A 64 -2.70 -5.02 9.50
N ALA A 65 -1.69 -5.00 8.63
CA ALA A 65 -1.89 -4.85 7.20
C ALA A 65 -2.78 -6.00 6.64
N HIS A 66 -2.53 -7.23 7.07
CA HIS A 66 -3.33 -8.39 6.68
C HIS A 66 -4.79 -8.31 7.16
N GLN A 67 -5.02 -7.84 8.40
CA GLN A 67 -6.37 -7.64 8.94
C GLN A 67 -7.16 -6.58 8.15
N LEU A 68 -6.52 -5.46 7.80
CA LEU A 68 -7.16 -4.41 7.00
C LEU A 68 -7.48 -4.85 5.57
N ALA A 69 -6.61 -5.67 4.97
CA ALA A 69 -6.83 -6.21 3.62
C ALA A 69 -8.00 -7.20 3.59
N THR A 70 -8.06 -8.11 4.57
CA THR A 70 -9.12 -9.13 4.66
C THR A 70 -10.49 -8.53 5.02
N ALA A 71 -10.53 -7.41 5.75
CA ALA A 71 -11.75 -6.67 6.04
C ALA A 71 -12.47 -6.14 4.77
N SER A 72 -11.78 -6.06 3.64
CA SER A 72 -12.34 -5.54 2.37
C SER A 72 -12.72 -6.65 1.37
N THR A 73 -12.43 -7.93 1.67
CA THR A 73 -12.72 -9.07 0.76
C THR A 73 -14.04 -9.79 1.10
N THR A 74 -14.78 -9.32 2.11
CA THR A 74 -16.15 -9.79 2.36
C THR A 74 -17.12 -8.90 1.58
N GLY A 75 -17.38 -9.27 0.32
CA GLY A 75 -18.32 -8.58 -0.58
C GLY A 75 -18.31 -9.21 -1.95
#